data_AF-A0A382SLV1-F1
#
_entry.id   AF-A0A382SLV1-F1
#
_cell.length_a   1.000
_cell.length_b   1.000
_cell.length_c   1.000
_cell.angle_alpha   90.00
_cell.angle_beta   90.00
_cell.angle_gamma   90.00
#
_symmetry.space_group_name_H-M   'P 1'
#
loop_
_entity.id
_entity.type
_entity.pdbx_description
1 polymer ?
#
loop_
_entity_poly.entity_id
_entity_poly.type
_entity_poly.pdbx_seq_one_letter_code
_entity_poly.pdbx_strand_id
1 'polypeptide(L)'
;MAKSEQFTFDGGAATYIGTAILGWIITVVTFGIGYPWSLCMFHKWRTKHTMINGRRLIFTGGGFSLIGLWIKWLILTFLTFGIYFFWVIPSLNKWVVEHTDFEDEAKPEGDLV
;
A
#
# COMPACT_ATOMS: atom_id res chain seq x y z
N MET A 1 16.15 9.64 -24.17
CA MET A 1 15.66 8.60 -23.25
C MET A 1 14.54 7.86 -23.95
N ALA A 2 14.77 6.61 -24.37
CA ALA A 2 13.74 5.78 -24.99
C ALA A 2 12.61 5.58 -23.97
N LYS A 3 11.41 6.06 -24.29
CA LYS A 3 10.21 5.88 -23.48
C LYS A 3 9.82 4.41 -23.62
N SER A 4 10.12 3.59 -22.61
CA SER A 4 9.73 2.18 -22.63
C SER A 4 8.20 2.10 -22.60
N GLU A 5 7.60 1.62 -23.69
CA GLU A 5 6.15 1.40 -23.85
C GLU A 5 5.58 0.35 -22.87
N GLN A 6 6.41 -0.19 -21.98
CA GLN A 6 6.10 -1.28 -21.06
C GLN A 6 5.54 -0.81 -19.70
N PHE A 7 5.66 0.49 -19.39
CA PHE A 7 5.22 1.08 -18.12
C PHE A 7 4.20 2.20 -18.38
N THR A 8 2.92 1.84 -18.35
CA THR A 8 1.82 2.81 -18.49
C THR A 8 1.29 3.14 -17.10
N PHE A 9 1.44 4.40 -16.72
CA PHE A 9 0.89 4.96 -15.48
C PHE A 9 -0.22 5.95 -15.84
N ASP A 10 -1.47 5.51 -15.75
CA ASP A 10 -2.66 6.31 -16.05
C ASP A 10 -3.20 6.96 -14.76
N GLY A 11 -2.29 7.57 -14.01
CA GLY A 11 -2.56 8.19 -12.72
C GLY A 11 -2.87 9.67 -12.87
N GLY A 12 -4.15 10.03 -12.89
CA GLY A 12 -4.57 11.43 -12.86
C GLY A 12 -4.21 12.12 -11.54
N ALA A 13 -3.64 13.34 -11.62
CA ALA A 13 -3.28 14.15 -10.44
C ALA A 13 -4.47 14.42 -9.51
N ALA A 14 -5.69 14.53 -10.06
CA ALA A 14 -6.91 14.73 -9.29
C ALA A 14 -7.21 13.54 -8.35
N THR A 15 -7.00 12.31 -8.81
CA THR A 15 -7.28 11.09 -8.03
C THR A 15 -6.23 10.88 -6.93
N TYR A 16 -4.99 11.30 -7.18
CA TYR A 16 -3.91 11.35 -6.19
C TYR A 16 -4.24 12.33 -5.06
N ILE A 17 -4.65 13.54 -5.41
CA ILE A 17 -5.03 14.57 -4.43
C ILE A 17 -6.27 14.13 -3.64
N GLY A 18 -7.27 13.52 -4.31
CA GLY A 18 -8.46 12.99 -3.64
C GLY A 18 -8.13 11.91 -2.61
N THR A 19 -7.29 10.93 -2.97
CA THR A 19 -6.87 9.88 -2.02
C THR A 19 -5.96 10.42 -0.91
N ALA A 20 -5.10 11.40 -1.20
CA ALA A 20 -4.27 12.06 -0.20
C ALA A 20 -5.11 12.84 0.83
N ILE A 21 -6.12 13.60 0.39
CA ILE A 21 -7.02 14.34 1.27
C ILE A 21 -7.85 13.37 2.13
N LEU A 22 -8.38 12.29 1.53
CA LEU A 22 -9.14 11.29 2.28
C LEU A 22 -8.26 10.61 3.34
N GLY A 23 -7.02 10.29 2.98
CA GLY A 23 -6.01 9.77 3.88
C GLY A 23 -5.64 10.73 5.01
N TRP A 24 -5.52 12.03 4.69
CA TRP A 24 -5.28 13.09 5.66
C TRP A 24 -6.44 13.26 6.65
N ILE A 25 -7.69 13.25 6.17
CA ILE A 25 -8.87 13.30 7.04
C ILE A 25 -8.89 12.09 7.98
N ILE A 26 -8.66 10.88 7.46
CA ILE A 26 -8.62 9.65 8.27
C ILE A 26 -7.55 9.76 9.34
N THR A 27 -6.33 10.19 8.99
CA THR A 27 -5.21 10.30 9.93
C THR A 27 -5.42 11.37 10.99
N VAL A 28 -5.98 12.53 10.64
CA VAL A 28 -6.29 13.61 11.60
C VAL A 28 -7.42 13.19 12.54
N VAL A 29 -8.50 12.61 12.03
CA VAL A 29 -9.66 12.19 12.83
C VAL A 29 -9.31 11.07 13.82
N THR A 30 -8.37 10.19 13.47
CA THR A 30 -7.94 9.07 14.33
C THR A 30 -6.69 9.37 15.17
N PHE A 31 -6.22 10.62 15.23
CA PHE A 31 -4.99 11.00 15.93
C PHE A 31 -3.78 10.11 15.53
N GLY A 32 -3.64 9.82 14.23
CA GLY A 32 -2.53 9.02 13.69
C GLY A 32 -2.71 7.50 13.72
N ILE A 33 -3.77 6.97 14.35
CA ILE A 33 -4.04 5.51 14.38
C ILE A 33 -4.54 4.99 13.02
N GLY A 34 -5.15 5.85 12.21
CA GLY A 34 -5.63 5.53 10.85
C GLY A 34 -4.57 5.66 9.75
N TYR A 35 -3.33 6.02 10.09
CA TYR A 35 -2.20 6.07 9.15
C TYR A 35 -2.00 4.78 8.35
N PRO A 36 -2.01 3.57 8.94
CA PRO A 36 -1.94 2.32 8.17
C PRO A 36 -3.08 2.18 7.16
N TRP A 37 -4.30 2.61 7.50
CA TRP A 37 -5.46 2.51 6.58
C TRP A 37 -5.30 3.44 5.38
N SER A 38 -4.86 4.68 5.64
CA SER A 38 -4.52 5.66 4.60
C SER A 38 -3.42 5.11 3.68
N LEU A 39 -2.38 4.49 4.25
CA LEU A 39 -1.27 3.93 3.49
C LEU A 39 -1.72 2.75 2.62
N CYS A 40 -2.51 1.81 3.16
CA CYS A 40 -3.12 0.72 2.39
C CYS A 40 -3.98 1.25 1.24
N MET A 41 -4.77 2.30 1.48
CA MET A 41 -5.62 2.89 0.45
C MET A 41 -4.79 3.54 -0.66
N PHE A 42 -3.71 4.23 -0.29
CA PHE A 42 -2.79 4.87 -1.22
C PHE A 42 -2.01 3.83 -2.04
N HIS A 43 -1.55 2.76 -1.40
CA HIS A 43 -0.93 1.62 -2.08
C HIS A 43 -1.93 0.98 -3.04
N LYS A 44 -3.13 0.62 -2.59
CA LYS A 44 -4.17 0.05 -3.46
C LYS A 44 -4.50 0.95 -4.66
N TRP A 45 -4.54 2.27 -4.47
CA TRP A 45 -4.71 3.24 -5.56
C TRP A 45 -3.51 3.20 -6.53
N ARG A 46 -2.28 3.29 -6.01
CA ARG A 46 -1.06 3.27 -6.82
C ARG A 46 -0.95 1.97 -7.64
N THR A 47 -1.26 0.85 -7.01
CA THR A 47 -1.22 -0.50 -7.62
C THR A 47 -2.28 -0.64 -8.71
N LYS A 48 -3.49 -0.10 -8.51
CA LYS A 48 -4.59 -0.12 -9.51
C LYS A 48 -4.29 0.72 -10.76
N HIS A 49 -3.49 1.78 -10.63
CA HIS A 49 -3.12 2.68 -11.72
C HIS A 49 -1.74 2.39 -12.33
N THR A 50 -1.05 1.34 -11.86
CA THR A 50 0.24 0.91 -12.41
C THR A 50 0.03 -0.36 -13.23
N MET A 51 0.32 -0.30 -14.53
CA MET A 51 0.42 -1.47 -15.39
C MET A 51 1.89 -1.71 -15.76
N ILE A 52 2.37 -2.92 -15.51
CA ILE A 52 3.74 -3.34 -15.86
C ILE A 52 3.62 -4.46 -16.89
N ASN A 53 4.17 -4.26 -18.10
CA ASN A 53 4.14 -5.24 -19.20
C ASN A 53 2.72 -5.75 -19.54
N GLY A 54 1.71 -4.86 -19.53
CA GLY A 54 0.32 -5.22 -19.81
C GLY A 54 -0.41 -5.96 -18.67
N ARG A 55 0.25 -6.18 -17.53
CA ARG A 55 -0.32 -6.87 -16.36
C ARG A 55 -0.64 -5.88 -15.25
N ARG A 56 -1.81 -6.06 -14.62
CA ARG A 56 -2.21 -5.25 -13.46
C ARG A 56 -1.60 -5.84 -12.21
N LEU A 57 -1.15 -4.97 -11.32
CA LEU A 57 -0.80 -5.37 -9.97
C LEU A 57 -2.08 -5.38 -9.12
N ILE A 58 -2.23 -6.38 -8.25
CA ILE A 58 -3.30 -6.45 -7.26
C ILE A 58 -2.66 -6.35 -5.88
N PHE A 59 -3.20 -5.42 -5.08
CA PHE A 59 -2.84 -5.32 -3.68
C PHE A 59 -3.91 -6.02 -2.85
N THR A 60 -3.59 -7.22 -2.36
CA THR A 60 -4.47 -8.06 -1.53
C THR A 60 -4.38 -7.70 -0.04
N GLY A 61 -3.50 -6.76 0.31
CA GLY A 61 -3.30 -6.29 1.68
C GLY A 61 -4.54 -5.60 2.27
N GLY A 62 -5.06 -6.15 3.37
CA GLY A 62 -6.17 -5.58 4.13
C GLY A 62 -5.71 -4.58 5.18
N GLY A 63 -6.44 -3.47 5.34
CA GLY A 63 -6.16 -2.48 6.38
C GLY A 63 -6.18 -3.06 7.81
N PHE A 64 -6.97 -4.11 8.04
CA PHE A 64 -7.03 -4.82 9.33
C PHE A 64 -5.75 -5.57 9.69
N SER A 65 -5.07 -6.23 8.73
CA SER A 65 -3.81 -6.92 9.03
C SER A 65 -2.67 -5.93 9.27
N LEU A 66 -2.67 -4.79 8.55
CA LEU A 66 -1.70 -3.72 8.80
C LEU A 66 -1.93 -3.02 10.15
N ILE A 67 -3.17 -2.83 10.59
CA ILE A 67 -3.47 -2.27 11.93
C ILE A 67 -2.91 -3.15 13.04
N GLY A 68 -3.01 -4.47 12.93
CA GLY A 68 -2.45 -5.39 13.94
C GLY A 68 -0.94 -5.24 14.09
N LEU A 69 -0.21 -5.05 12.99
CA LEU A 69 1.22 -4.75 12.99
C LEU A 69 1.50 -3.32 13.50
N TRP A 70 0.67 -2.36 13.12
CA TRP A 70 0.79 -0.96 13.55
C TRP A 70 0.67 -0.80 15.07
N ILE A 71 -0.29 -1.50 15.69
CA ILE A 71 -0.44 -1.50 17.16
C ILE A 71 0.80 -2.10 17.84
N LYS A 72 1.35 -3.20 17.30
CA LYS A 72 2.61 -3.78 17.81
C LYS A 72 3.74 -2.77 17.74
N TRP A 73 3.90 -2.09 16.60
CA TRP A 73 4.91 -1.05 16.43
C TRP A 73 4.69 0.13 17.36
N LEU A 74 3.46 0.61 17.54
CA LEU A 74 3.15 1.68 18.49
C LEU A 74 3.54 1.30 19.92
N ILE A 75 3.24 0.07 20.36
CA ILE A 75 3.64 -0.42 21.68
C ILE A 75 5.17 -0.47 21.81
N LEU A 76 5.87 -0.99 20.80
CA LEU A 76 7.33 -1.05 20.78
C LEU A 76 7.98 0.34 20.76
N THR A 77 7.46 1.26 19.96
CA THR A 77 7.91 2.65 19.89
C THR A 77 7.67 3.37 21.22
N PHE A 78 6.52 3.15 21.87
CA PHE A 78 6.24 3.72 23.18
C PHE A 78 7.19 3.16 24.26
N LEU A 79 7.43 1.84 24.26
CA LEU A 79 8.32 1.20 25.22
C LEU A 79 9.79 1.61 25.05
N THR A 80 10.22 1.85 23.82
CA THR A 80 11.60 2.24 23.48
C THR A 80 11.80 3.75 23.41
N PHE A 81 10.83 4.55 23.90
CA PHE A 81 10.85 6.02 23.85
C PHE A 81 11.16 6.58 22.44
N GLY A 82 10.60 5.95 21.40
CA GLY A 82 10.68 6.43 20.02
C GLY A 82 11.76 5.76 19.15
N ILE A 83 12.71 5.04 19.74
CA ILE A 83 13.86 4.46 19.00
C ILE A 83 13.41 3.42 17.97
N TYR A 84 12.35 2.67 18.27
CA TYR A 84 11.86 1.63 17.37
C TYR A 84 11.26 2.16 16.04
N PHE A 85 11.03 3.47 15.91
CA PHE A 85 10.50 4.06 14.66
C PHE A 85 11.38 3.72 13.44
N PHE A 86 12.70 3.58 13.62
CA PHE A 86 13.62 3.17 12.55
C PHE A 86 13.32 1.79 11.96
N TRP A 87 12.72 0.87 12.73
CA TRP A 87 12.34 -0.47 12.26
C TRP A 87 10.95 -0.51 11.62
N VAL A 88 10.09 0.46 11.91
CA VAL A 88 8.74 0.54 11.36
C VAL A 88 8.78 0.65 9.84
N ILE A 89 9.64 1.51 9.30
CA ILE A 89 9.76 1.76 7.85
C ILE A 89 10.14 0.50 7.05
N PRO A 90 11.23 -0.23 7.36
CA PRO A 90 11.60 -1.43 6.62
C PRO A 90 10.57 -2.56 6.80
N SER A 91 10.01 -2.75 8.00
CA SER A 91 8.98 -3.77 8.22
C SER A 91 7.69 -3.46 7.46
N LEU A 92 7.31 -2.20 7.34
CA LEU A 92 6.17 -1.76 6.53
C LEU A 92 6.42 -2.04 5.05
N ASN A 93 7.59 -1.67 4.53
CA ASN A 93 7.93 -1.94 3.12
C ASN A 93 7.92 -3.44 2.82
N LYS A 94 8.47 -4.27 3.71
CA LYS A 94 8.43 -5.73 3.58
C LYS A 94 7.00 -6.24 3.51
N TRP A 95 6.14 -5.78 4.43
CA TRP A 95 4.73 -6.19 4.45
C TRP A 95 3.98 -5.77 3.18
N VAL A 96 4.22 -4.55 2.67
CA VAL A 96 3.60 -4.06 1.42
C VAL A 96 4.02 -4.92 0.24
N VAL A 97 5.30 -5.30 0.14
CA VAL A 97 5.81 -6.18 -0.92
C VAL A 97 5.19 -7.56 -0.83
N GLU A 98 5.11 -8.15 0.37
CA GLU A 98 4.50 -9.47 0.60
C GLU A 98 2.99 -9.53 0.26
N HIS A 99 2.31 -8.38 0.20
CA HIS A 99 0.87 -8.28 -0.10
C HIS A 99 0.58 -7.63 -1.46
N THR A 100 1.60 -7.47 -2.30
CA THR A 100 1.48 -6.98 -3.68
C THR A 100 1.81 -8.11 -4.63
N ASP A 101 0.81 -8.65 -5.32
CA ASP A 101 0.96 -9.72 -6.31
C ASP A 101 0.55 -9.24 -7.72
N PHE A 102 0.92 -10.00 -8.74
CA PHE A 102 0.45 -9.78 -10.11
C PHE A 102 -0.91 -10.46 -10.33
N GLU A 103 -1.80 -9.80 -11.08
CA GLU A 103 -3.14 -10.32 -11.41
C GLU A 103 -3.11 -11.71 -12.06
N ASP A 104 -2.03 -12.05 -12.80
CA ASP A 104 -1.84 -13.35 -13.47
C ASP A 104 -1.66 -14.53 -12.50
N GLU A 105 -1.05 -14.33 -11.33
CA GLU A 105 -0.85 -15.43 -10.35
C GLU A 105 -2.08 -15.65 -9.47
N ALA A 106 -2.98 -14.66 -9.40
CA ALA A 106 -4.21 -14.73 -8.62
C ALA A 106 -5.35 -15.46 -9.35
N LYS A 107 -5.22 -15.70 -10.66
CA LYS A 107 -6.17 -16.52 -11.42
C LYS A 107 -5.64 -17.96 -11.44
N PRO A 108 -6.24 -18.91 -10.71
CA PRO A 108 -5.83 -20.30 -10.82
C PRO A 108 -5.97 -20.71 -12.29
N GLU A 109 -4.91 -21.31 -12.79
CA GLU A 109 -4.69 -21.94 -14.09
C GLU A 109 -5.79 -22.97 -14.44
N GLY A 110 -7.03 -22.51 -14.60
CA GLY A 110 -8.24 -23.34 -14.73
C GLY A 110 -9.22 -22.82 -15.78
N ASP A 111 -8.78 -21.94 -16.67
CA ASP A 111 -9.59 -21.37 -17.76
C ASP A 111 -8.93 -21.59 -19.14
N LEU A 112 -7.99 -22.54 -19.21
CA LEU A 112 -7.40 -23.05 -20.46
C LEU A 112 -7.84 -24.51 -20.66
N VAL A 113 -9.09 -24.69 -21.06
CA VAL A 113 -9.62 -25.87 -21.77
C VAL A 113 -10.53 -25.40 -22.90
#